data_AF-A0A2S6G400-F1
#
_entry.id   AF-A0A2S6G400-F1
#
_cell.length_a   1.000
_cell.length_b   1.000
_cell.length_c   1.000
_cell.angle_alpha   90.00
_cell.angle_beta   90.00
_cell.angle_gamma   90.00
#
_symmetry.space_group_name_H-M   'P 1'
#
loop_
_entity.id
_entity.type
_entity.pdbx_description
1 polymer ?
#
loop_
_entity_poly.entity_id
_entity_poly.type
_entity_poly.pdbx_seq_one_letter_code
_entity_poly.pdbx_strand_id
1 'polypeptide(L)'
;MIRLLLIILIALLVGTGLSLGLAYDLGYIRVSLGNYLIETNFWVGLGLVLVLMGLSVFLYNTLRRVRQSTGMVADWISRSNERRARRRTTEGLLSLAEGEWKRARKLLTRSADNADTPLINYLAAAQAAFETDDHQGADELLRKAFESTPGSSMAVGLTQAQLQLAGNRLEQALATLLRLRKESPHHPFVLKLLKNAYLRLEDWRELAKLIPELRKRSVLTEAELSDLERQTWHNLLEQAAEDCERQRQQDPDASLAPLTRVWDELPKSLRRDDNIVRDYARLLARLGDEAQAETLIRKILQDNWSDELVNLYGRIKGQDIGEQLLVAEQWLKDRPNNPELLLALGRLSLRNELWGKAREYFHTSLKLRRSRETLAELSRLNASMGHEEASLKLMMQGLEADNGLPELPMPKA
;
A
#
# COMPACT_ATOMS: atom_id res chain seq x y z
N MET A 1 45.21 -65.14 -0.33
CA MET A 1 45.99 -66.30 0.14
C MET A 1 47.34 -65.92 0.75
N ILE A 2 48.14 -65.03 0.12
CA ILE A 2 49.47 -64.61 0.62
C ILE A 2 49.44 -63.98 2.02
N ARG A 3 48.44 -63.14 2.33
CA ARG A 3 48.29 -62.54 3.67
C ARG A 3 48.04 -63.58 4.78
N LEU A 4 47.29 -64.64 4.47
CA LEU A 4 47.00 -65.71 5.42
C LEU A 4 48.24 -66.58 5.66
N LEU A 5 49.00 -66.88 4.60
CA LEU A 5 50.27 -67.61 4.65
C LEU A 5 51.34 -66.87 5.46
N LEU A 6 51.45 -65.54 5.29
CA LEU A 6 52.34 -64.70 6.09
C LEU A 6 51.96 -64.66 7.57
N ILE A 7 50.66 -64.58 7.88
CA ILE A 7 50.19 -64.60 9.28
C ILE A 7 50.51 -65.96 9.92
N ILE A 8 50.32 -67.07 9.20
CA ILE A 8 50.65 -68.41 9.70
C ILE A 8 52.16 -68.58 9.89
N LEU A 9 52.99 -68.10 8.94
CA LEU A 9 54.45 -68.16 9.06
C LEU A 9 54.98 -67.35 10.24
N ILE A 10 54.44 -66.15 10.44
CA ILE A 10 54.79 -65.28 11.59
C ILE A 10 54.30 -65.91 12.90
N ALA A 11 53.08 -66.45 12.93
CA ALA A 11 52.56 -67.15 14.10
C ALA A 11 53.39 -68.39 14.46
N LEU A 12 53.88 -69.14 13.46
CA LEU A 12 54.75 -70.29 13.66
C LEU A 12 56.10 -69.84 14.24
N LEU A 13 56.74 -68.82 13.65
CA LEU A 13 58.01 -68.24 14.11
C LEU A 13 57.91 -67.72 15.55
N VAL A 14 56.85 -66.97 15.86
CA VAL A 14 56.57 -66.45 17.20
C VAL A 14 56.28 -67.59 18.17
N GLY A 15 55.53 -68.62 17.74
CA GLY A 15 55.26 -69.82 18.54
C GLY A 15 56.53 -70.60 18.90
N THR A 16 57.43 -70.81 17.94
CA THR A 16 58.74 -71.45 18.18
C THR A 16 59.67 -70.59 19.05
N GLY A 17 59.64 -69.25 18.89
CA GLY A 17 60.41 -68.34 19.74
C GLY A 17 59.92 -68.34 21.19
N LEU A 18 58.60 -68.37 21.39
CA LEU A 18 57.96 -68.47 22.71
C LEU A 18 58.25 -69.83 23.37
N SER A 19 58.23 -70.94 22.62
CA SER A 19 58.49 -72.27 23.17
C SER A 19 59.95 -72.44 23.64
N LEU A 20 60.91 -71.83 22.94
CA LEU A 20 62.32 -71.84 23.35
C LEU A 20 62.59 -70.93 24.55
N GLY A 21 61.88 -69.79 24.64
CA GLY A 21 62.00 -68.86 25.77
C GLY A 21 61.37 -69.38 27.07
N LEU A 22 60.36 -70.25 27.00
CA LEU A 22 59.76 -70.92 28.16
C LEU A 22 60.67 -71.97 28.81
N ALA A 23 61.66 -72.49 28.08
CA ALA A 23 62.62 -73.48 28.58
C ALA A 23 63.80 -72.86 29.35
N TYR A 24 63.99 -71.54 29.26
CA TYR A 24 64.95 -70.79 30.07
C TYR A 24 64.22 -70.15 31.25
N ASP A 25 64.69 -70.40 32.48
CA ASP A 25 64.15 -69.77 33.70
C ASP A 25 64.57 -68.29 33.74
N LEU A 26 63.84 -67.42 33.03
CA LEU A 26 64.10 -65.98 32.91
C LEU A 26 63.84 -65.17 34.20
N GLY A 27 63.67 -65.84 35.35
CA GLY A 27 63.40 -65.20 36.64
C GLY A 27 61.92 -64.88 36.87
N TYR A 28 61.63 -64.40 38.08
CA TYR A 28 60.28 -64.09 38.54
C TYR A 28 60.05 -62.57 38.61
N ILE A 29 58.84 -62.13 38.29
CA ILE A 29 58.39 -60.76 38.52
C ILE A 29 57.80 -60.74 39.94
N ARG A 30 58.42 -59.94 40.82
CA ARG A 30 57.95 -59.73 42.19
C ARG A 30 57.30 -58.36 42.29
N VAL A 31 55.99 -58.32 42.50
CA VAL A 31 55.26 -57.07 42.75
C VAL A 31 54.86 -57.06 44.22
N SER A 32 55.42 -56.14 45.00
CA SER A 32 55.03 -55.91 46.40
C SER A 32 54.09 -54.73 46.49
N LEU A 33 52.88 -54.96 46.98
CA LEU A 33 51.89 -53.91 47.25
C LEU A 33 51.50 -53.99 48.73
N GLY A 34 52.12 -53.15 49.57
CA GLY A 34 51.94 -53.20 51.02
C GLY A 34 52.34 -54.56 51.60
N ASN A 35 51.40 -55.26 52.24
CA ASN A 35 51.61 -56.59 52.82
C ASN A 35 51.39 -57.75 51.82
N TYR A 36 50.97 -57.46 50.59
CA TYR A 36 50.75 -58.49 49.56
C TYR A 36 51.97 -58.59 48.65
N LEU A 37 52.45 -59.82 48.49
CA LEU A 37 53.59 -60.13 47.66
C LEU A 37 53.16 -61.18 46.64
N ILE A 38 53.07 -60.75 45.39
CA ILE A 38 52.68 -61.61 44.27
C ILE A 38 53.95 -61.92 43.48
N GLU A 39 54.32 -63.20 43.47
CA GLU A 39 55.38 -63.73 42.61
C GLU A 39 54.72 -64.40 41.41
N THR A 40 55.11 -63.97 40.21
CA THR A 40 54.58 -64.55 38.97
C THR A 40 55.73 -64.80 38.01
N ASN A 41 55.62 -65.89 37.24
CA ASN A 41 56.54 -66.18 36.14
C ASN A 41 56.55 -65.01 35.15
N PHE A 42 57.75 -64.61 34.68
CA PHE A 42 57.95 -63.54 33.71
C PHE A 42 56.99 -63.64 32.51
N TRP A 43 56.79 -64.86 31.98
CA TRP A 43 55.91 -65.10 30.84
C TRP A 43 54.44 -64.79 31.12
N VAL A 44 53.97 -65.07 32.34
CA VAL A 44 52.59 -64.77 32.76
C VAL A 44 52.42 -63.27 32.96
N GLY A 45 53.41 -62.59 33.54
CA GLY A 45 53.40 -61.13 33.66
C GLY A 45 53.41 -60.41 32.31
N LEU A 46 54.23 -60.89 31.37
CA LEU A 46 54.27 -60.37 30.00
C LEU A 46 52.93 -60.58 29.27
N GLY A 47 52.33 -61.76 29.42
CA GLY A 47 50.99 -62.05 28.88
C GLY A 47 49.92 -61.09 29.42
N LEU A 48 49.93 -60.84 30.73
CA LEU A 48 48.99 -59.91 31.36
C LEU A 48 49.13 -58.48 30.80
N VAL A 49 50.36 -57.99 30.63
CA VAL A 49 50.63 -56.66 30.07
C VAL A 49 50.13 -56.57 28.62
N LEU A 50 50.38 -57.59 27.79
CA LEU A 50 49.89 -57.62 26.41
C LEU A 50 48.36 -57.65 26.32
N VAL A 51 47.69 -58.41 27.19
CA VAL A 51 46.23 -58.44 27.28
C VAL A 51 45.69 -57.06 27.70
N LEU A 52 46.26 -56.44 28.73
CA LEU A 52 45.87 -55.11 29.19
C LEU A 52 46.09 -54.04 28.12
N MET A 53 47.18 -54.12 27.36
CA MET A 53 47.46 -53.21 26.24
C MET A 53 46.46 -53.42 25.09
N GLY A 54 46.17 -54.67 24.74
CA GLY A 54 45.15 -55.00 23.75
C GLY A 54 43.75 -54.51 24.15
N LEU A 55 43.38 -54.70 25.41
CA LEU A 55 42.10 -54.23 25.96
C LEU A 55 42.02 -52.70 25.94
N SER A 56 43.10 -52.00 26.31
CA SER A 56 43.19 -50.54 26.28
C SER A 56 43.02 -49.99 24.86
N VAL A 57 43.70 -50.58 23.87
CA VAL A 57 43.60 -50.18 22.46
C VAL A 57 42.20 -50.47 21.91
N PHE A 58 41.61 -51.62 22.26
CA PHE A 58 40.24 -51.96 21.89
C PHE A 58 39.26 -50.94 22.46
N LEU A 59 39.34 -50.66 23.77
CA LEU A 59 38.43 -49.73 24.44
C LEU A 59 38.57 -48.31 23.87
N TYR A 60 39.80 -47.84 23.64
CA TYR A 60 40.07 -46.54 23.01
C TYR A 60 39.45 -46.43 21.60
N ASN A 61 39.64 -47.46 20.77
CA ASN A 61 39.10 -47.48 19.41
C ASN A 61 37.56 -47.54 19.39
N THR A 62 36.96 -48.31 20.30
CA THR A 62 35.49 -48.40 20.41
C THR A 62 34.91 -47.06 20.86
N LEU A 63 35.52 -46.41 21.86
CA LEU A 63 35.10 -45.10 22.36
C LEU A 63 35.25 -44.00 21.28
N ARG A 64 36.34 -44.04 20.51
CA ARG A 64 36.56 -43.13 19.37
C ARG A 64 35.51 -43.35 18.28
N ARG A 65 35.16 -44.60 17.96
CA ARG A 65 34.16 -44.92 16.92
C ARG A 65 32.76 -44.47 17.32
N VAL A 66 32.38 -44.63 18.60
CA VAL A 66 31.11 -44.12 19.15
C VAL A 66 31.06 -42.58 19.11
N ARG A 67 32.14 -41.89 19.50
CA ARG A 67 32.24 -40.42 19.43
C ARG A 67 32.24 -39.86 17.99
N GLN A 68 32.72 -40.63 17.02
CA GLN A 68 32.70 -40.23 15.60
C GLN A 68 31.36 -40.56 14.92
N SER A 69 30.67 -41.61 15.36
CA SER A 69 29.34 -42.01 14.86
C SER A 69 28.23 -41.03 15.25
N THR A 70 28.36 -40.31 16.36
CA THR A 70 27.36 -39.33 16.80
C THR A 70 27.19 -38.16 15.83
N GLY A 71 28.26 -37.78 15.10
CA GLY A 71 28.18 -36.73 14.07
C GLY A 71 27.32 -37.12 12.86
N MET A 72 27.48 -38.36 12.35
CA MET A 72 26.72 -38.82 11.17
C MET A 72 25.22 -39.03 11.46
N VAL A 73 24.86 -39.47 12.67
CA VAL A 73 23.45 -39.61 13.08
C VAL A 73 22.81 -38.24 13.30
N ALA A 74 23.53 -37.30 13.90
CA ALA A 74 23.07 -35.91 14.04
C ALA A 74 22.82 -35.25 12.68
N ASP A 75 23.73 -35.45 11.72
CA ASP A 75 23.58 -34.94 10.34
C ASP A 75 22.45 -35.61 9.55
N TRP A 76 22.18 -36.90 9.80
CA TRP A 76 21.05 -37.58 9.17
C TRP A 76 19.70 -37.13 9.77
N ILE A 77 19.64 -36.93 11.08
CA ILE A 77 18.45 -36.40 11.78
C ILE A 77 18.16 -34.96 11.35
N SER A 78 19.19 -34.11 11.26
CA SER A 78 19.04 -32.72 10.82
C SER A 78 18.50 -32.65 9.38
N ARG A 79 19.09 -33.41 8.45
CA ARG A 79 18.61 -33.50 7.05
C ARG A 79 17.21 -34.09 6.95
N SER A 80 16.85 -35.04 7.81
CA SER A 80 15.49 -35.60 7.86
C SER A 80 14.47 -34.58 8.37
N ASN A 81 14.84 -33.79 9.39
CA ASN A 81 14.01 -32.73 9.94
C ASN A 81 13.83 -31.58 8.95
N GLU A 82 14.86 -31.18 8.23
CA GLU A 82 14.82 -30.16 7.18
C GLU A 82 13.87 -30.58 6.04
N ARG A 83 13.96 -31.84 5.56
CA ARG A 83 13.03 -32.38 4.55
C ARG A 83 11.58 -32.37 5.04
N ARG A 84 11.35 -32.71 6.31
CA ARG A 84 10.01 -32.66 6.92
C ARG A 84 9.52 -31.23 7.07
N ALA A 85 10.38 -30.30 7.46
CA ALA A 85 10.06 -28.88 7.56
C ALA A 85 9.65 -28.32 6.20
N ARG A 86 10.42 -28.59 5.13
CA ARG A 86 10.08 -28.20 3.75
C ARG A 86 8.73 -28.74 3.28
N ARG A 87 8.43 -30.01 3.58
CA ARG A 87 7.11 -30.59 3.28
C ARG A 87 5.98 -29.85 4.02
N ARG A 88 6.15 -29.60 5.32
CA ARG A 88 5.17 -28.85 6.13
C ARG A 88 5.01 -27.40 5.68
N THR A 89 6.10 -26.75 5.25
CA THR A 89 6.04 -25.41 4.64
C THR A 89 5.20 -25.45 3.38
N THR A 90 5.46 -26.41 2.48
CA THR A 90 4.70 -26.54 1.23
C THR A 90 3.21 -26.79 1.50
N GLU A 91 2.89 -27.73 2.40
CA GLU A 91 1.52 -28.02 2.80
C GLU A 91 0.84 -26.84 3.51
N GLY A 92 1.59 -26.09 4.34
CA GLY A 92 1.11 -24.91 5.03
C GLY A 92 0.83 -23.74 4.10
N LEU A 93 1.67 -23.53 3.09
CA LEU A 93 1.44 -22.52 2.04
C LEU A 93 0.27 -22.90 1.13
N LEU A 94 0.09 -24.20 0.83
CA LEU A 94 -1.09 -24.69 0.11
C LEU A 94 -2.36 -24.45 0.94
N SER A 95 -2.33 -24.80 2.23
CA SER A 95 -3.44 -24.55 3.17
C SER A 95 -3.76 -23.05 3.25
N LEU A 96 -2.74 -22.18 3.20
CA LEU A 96 -2.94 -20.72 3.17
C LEU A 96 -3.67 -20.29 1.90
N ALA A 97 -3.26 -20.80 0.74
CA ALA A 97 -3.89 -20.49 -0.55
C ALA A 97 -5.33 -21.03 -0.65
N GLU A 98 -5.62 -22.15 0.01
CA GLU A 98 -6.95 -22.77 0.10
C GLU A 98 -7.87 -22.08 1.13
N GLY A 99 -7.36 -21.11 1.90
CA GLY A 99 -8.11 -20.43 2.96
C GLY A 99 -8.25 -21.23 4.26
N GLU A 100 -7.52 -22.34 4.42
CA GLU A 100 -7.45 -23.13 5.65
C GLU A 100 -6.56 -22.47 6.71
N TRP A 101 -6.91 -21.25 7.13
CA TRP A 101 -6.07 -20.36 7.95
C TRP A 101 -5.49 -21.00 9.22
N LYS A 102 -6.34 -21.69 9.99
CA LYS A 102 -5.92 -22.36 11.24
C LYS A 102 -4.88 -23.45 10.99
N ARG A 103 -5.05 -24.24 9.92
CA ARG A 103 -4.12 -25.30 9.53
C ARG A 103 -2.82 -24.71 9.00
N ALA A 104 -2.93 -23.72 8.11
CA ALA A 104 -1.80 -22.98 7.56
C ALA A 104 -0.91 -22.43 8.68
N ARG A 105 -1.48 -21.66 9.61
CA ARG A 105 -0.77 -21.09 10.75
C ARG A 105 -0.04 -22.16 11.57
N LYS A 106 -0.70 -23.28 11.87
CA LYS A 106 -0.12 -24.37 12.66
C LYS A 106 1.05 -25.04 11.94
N LEU A 107 0.91 -25.34 10.66
CA LEU A 107 1.94 -25.99 9.85
C LEU A 107 3.14 -25.05 9.65
N LEU A 108 2.88 -23.80 9.28
CA LEU A 108 3.89 -22.79 9.00
C LEU A 108 4.71 -22.44 10.26
N THR A 109 4.04 -22.13 11.38
CA THR A 109 4.72 -21.85 12.66
C THR A 109 5.60 -23.02 13.10
N ARG A 110 5.10 -24.26 13.02
CA ARG A 110 5.89 -25.46 13.41
C ARG A 110 7.04 -25.77 12.46
N SER A 111 6.92 -25.36 11.19
CA SER A 111 7.98 -25.56 10.21
C SER A 111 9.08 -24.50 10.32
N ALA A 112 8.76 -23.30 10.84
CA ALA A 112 9.67 -22.17 10.89
C ALA A 112 10.97 -22.44 11.66
N ASP A 113 10.91 -23.12 12.82
CA ASP A 113 12.09 -23.39 13.65
C ASP A 113 13.12 -24.34 13.01
N ASN A 114 12.70 -25.16 12.06
CA ASN A 114 13.54 -26.20 11.44
C ASN A 114 13.69 -26.01 9.91
N ALA A 115 13.18 -24.91 9.38
CA ALA A 115 13.27 -24.59 7.96
C ALA A 115 14.50 -23.72 7.67
N ASP A 116 15.05 -23.86 6.47
CA ASP A 116 16.12 -23.00 5.97
C ASP A 116 15.68 -21.55 5.77
N THR A 117 14.35 -21.31 5.70
CA THR A 117 13.73 -20.00 5.50
C THR A 117 12.67 -19.69 6.56
N PRO A 118 13.04 -19.45 7.84
CA PRO A 118 12.09 -19.17 8.91
C PRO A 118 11.22 -17.93 8.65
N LEU A 119 11.80 -16.90 8.03
CA LEU A 119 11.14 -15.63 7.71
C LEU A 119 9.82 -15.82 6.97
N ILE A 120 9.84 -16.53 5.83
CA ILE A 120 8.66 -16.72 4.96
C ILE A 120 7.55 -17.46 5.72
N ASN A 121 7.93 -18.48 6.50
CA ASN A 121 7.00 -19.25 7.30
C ASN A 121 6.33 -18.40 8.38
N TYR A 122 7.10 -17.57 9.08
CA TYR A 122 6.55 -16.67 10.09
C TYR A 122 5.66 -15.56 9.50
N LEU A 123 6.04 -14.96 8.37
CA LEU A 123 5.21 -13.96 7.69
C LEU A 123 3.88 -14.55 7.19
N ALA A 124 3.93 -15.72 6.55
CA ALA A 124 2.73 -16.42 6.08
C ALA A 124 1.85 -16.89 7.24
N ALA A 125 2.45 -17.34 8.35
CA ALA A 125 1.71 -17.68 9.56
C ALA A 125 1.05 -16.44 10.20
N ALA A 126 1.71 -15.28 10.18
CA ALA A 126 1.14 -14.02 10.67
C ALA A 126 -0.07 -13.59 9.84
N GLN A 127 0.00 -13.72 8.51
CA GLN A 127 -1.13 -13.49 7.63
C GLN A 127 -2.29 -14.43 7.94
N ALA A 128 -2.03 -15.74 8.09
CA ALA A 128 -3.05 -16.70 8.47
C ALA A 128 -3.68 -16.40 9.86
N ALA A 129 -2.90 -15.90 10.81
CA ALA A 129 -3.42 -15.48 12.12
C ALA A 129 -4.34 -14.26 11.98
N PHE A 130 -3.95 -13.29 11.17
CA PHE A 130 -4.75 -12.10 10.88
C PHE A 130 -6.11 -12.43 10.26
N GLU A 131 -6.16 -13.36 9.30
CA GLU A 131 -7.42 -13.82 8.67
C GLU A 131 -8.36 -14.59 9.63
N THR A 132 -7.87 -14.92 10.83
CA THR A 132 -8.69 -15.52 11.91
C THR A 132 -9.01 -14.53 13.03
N ASP A 133 -8.86 -13.22 12.77
CA ASP A 133 -8.99 -12.11 13.74
C ASP A 133 -8.04 -12.20 14.95
N ASP A 134 -7.02 -13.07 14.90
CA ASP A 134 -6.00 -13.17 15.94
C ASP A 134 -4.84 -12.19 15.66
N HIS A 135 -5.12 -10.92 15.91
CA HIS A 135 -4.17 -9.85 15.69
C HIS A 135 -2.96 -9.91 16.63
N GLN A 136 -3.15 -10.32 17.89
CA GLN A 136 -2.04 -10.47 18.83
C GLN A 136 -1.09 -11.58 18.38
N GLY A 137 -1.64 -12.72 17.95
CA GLY A 137 -0.87 -13.82 17.38
C GLY A 137 -0.14 -13.42 16.11
N ALA A 138 -0.74 -12.57 15.26
CA ALA A 138 -0.06 -12.04 14.08
C ALA A 138 1.16 -11.18 14.46
N ASP A 139 1.02 -10.26 15.42
CA ASP A 139 2.12 -9.41 15.90
C ASP A 139 3.24 -10.23 16.54
N GLU A 140 2.92 -11.27 17.32
CA GLU A 140 3.91 -12.19 17.88
C GLU A 140 4.70 -12.94 16.79
N LEU A 141 4.01 -13.40 15.73
CA LEU A 141 4.64 -14.10 14.61
C LEU A 141 5.52 -13.15 13.78
N LEU A 142 5.11 -11.89 13.60
CA LEU A 142 5.95 -10.86 12.97
C LEU A 142 7.21 -10.57 13.80
N ARG A 143 7.10 -10.53 15.12
CA ARG A 143 8.28 -10.39 16.00
C ARG A 143 9.23 -11.58 15.85
N LYS A 144 8.72 -12.81 15.84
CA LYS A 144 9.53 -14.01 15.58
C LYS A 144 10.18 -13.96 14.20
N ALA A 145 9.46 -13.46 13.19
CA ALA A 145 10.01 -13.26 11.84
C ALA A 145 11.25 -12.34 11.88
N PHE A 146 11.13 -11.20 12.57
CA PHE A 146 12.21 -10.23 12.75
C PHE A 146 13.41 -10.80 13.50
N GLU A 147 13.18 -11.49 14.62
CA GLU A 147 14.24 -12.09 15.45
C GLU A 147 14.95 -13.25 14.73
N SER A 148 14.22 -14.02 13.91
CA SER A 148 14.77 -15.21 13.24
C SER A 148 15.77 -14.92 12.13
N THR A 149 15.67 -13.76 11.47
CA THR A 149 16.41 -13.48 10.23
C THR A 149 16.96 -12.04 10.24
N PRO A 150 18.28 -11.85 10.45
CA PRO A 150 18.91 -10.53 10.37
C PRO A 150 18.70 -9.87 8.99
N GLY A 151 18.48 -8.55 8.97
CA GLY A 151 18.23 -7.80 7.74
C GLY A 151 16.81 -7.93 7.16
N SER A 152 15.89 -8.59 7.86
CA SER A 152 14.49 -8.75 7.44
C SER A 152 13.57 -7.58 7.77
N SER A 153 14.09 -6.48 8.34
CA SER A 153 13.30 -5.33 8.85
C SER A 153 12.29 -4.81 7.84
N MET A 154 12.70 -4.63 6.59
CA MET A 154 11.86 -4.12 5.51
C MET A 154 10.70 -5.08 5.20
N ALA A 155 10.97 -6.38 5.05
CA ALA A 155 9.95 -7.38 4.72
C ALA A 155 8.92 -7.56 5.85
N VAL A 156 9.40 -7.61 7.10
CA VAL A 156 8.54 -7.71 8.28
C VAL A 156 7.69 -6.45 8.42
N GLY A 157 8.30 -5.27 8.31
CA GLY A 157 7.56 -4.01 8.43
C GLY A 157 6.54 -3.78 7.32
N LEU A 158 6.85 -4.18 6.07
CA LEU A 158 5.89 -4.12 4.97
C LEU A 158 4.69 -5.02 5.23
N THR A 159 4.94 -6.26 5.67
CA THR A 159 3.87 -7.20 6.03
C THR A 159 3.03 -6.63 7.19
N GLN A 160 3.68 -6.11 8.23
CA GLN A 160 3.02 -5.45 9.35
C GLN A 160 2.11 -4.31 8.88
N ALA A 161 2.61 -3.40 8.04
CA ALA A 161 1.84 -2.29 7.52
C ALA A 161 0.66 -2.75 6.66
N GLN A 162 0.83 -3.79 5.83
CA GLN A 162 -0.27 -4.36 5.04
C GLN A 162 -1.38 -4.94 5.93
N LEU A 163 -1.02 -5.72 6.95
CA LEU A 163 -1.99 -6.27 7.90
C LEU A 163 -2.69 -5.16 8.70
N GLN A 164 -1.97 -4.12 9.12
CA GLN A 164 -2.56 -2.95 9.79
C GLN A 164 -3.54 -2.20 8.88
N LEU A 165 -3.20 -1.99 7.61
CA LEU A 165 -4.11 -1.39 6.63
C LEU A 165 -5.34 -2.27 6.39
N ALA A 166 -5.16 -3.58 6.23
CA ALA A 166 -6.26 -4.52 6.06
C ALA A 166 -7.21 -4.51 7.27
N GLY A 167 -6.66 -4.41 8.48
CA GLY A 167 -7.41 -4.35 9.74
C GLY A 167 -7.95 -2.96 10.10
N ASN A 168 -7.94 -2.00 9.16
CA ASN A 168 -8.38 -0.61 9.38
C ASN A 168 -7.64 0.14 10.52
N ARG A 169 -6.42 -0.29 10.86
CA ARG A 169 -5.55 0.38 11.86
C ARG A 169 -4.65 1.40 11.19
N LEU A 170 -5.29 2.43 10.64
CA LEU A 170 -4.65 3.39 9.72
C LEU A 170 -3.49 4.16 10.36
N GLU A 171 -3.65 4.66 11.59
CA GLU A 171 -2.59 5.42 12.29
C GLU A 171 -1.36 4.54 12.58
N GLN A 172 -1.58 3.30 13.01
CA GLN A 172 -0.50 2.34 13.25
C GLN A 172 0.22 1.97 11.95
N ALA A 173 -0.54 1.74 10.87
CA ALA A 173 0.01 1.53 9.55
C ALA A 173 0.88 2.71 9.09
N LEU A 174 0.37 3.94 9.27
CA LEU A 174 1.09 5.15 8.91
C LEU A 174 2.40 5.27 9.71
N ALA A 175 2.37 5.05 11.02
CA ALA A 175 3.57 5.07 11.86
C ALA A 175 4.62 4.04 11.40
N THR A 176 4.18 2.80 11.10
CA THR A 176 5.05 1.75 10.56
C THR A 176 5.64 2.17 9.20
N LEU A 177 4.82 2.68 8.28
CA LEU A 177 5.25 3.12 6.96
C LEU A 177 6.21 4.31 7.00
N LEU A 178 6.01 5.27 7.92
CA LEU A 178 6.93 6.39 8.12
C LEU A 178 8.29 5.92 8.64
N ARG A 179 8.33 4.91 9.53
CA ARG A 179 9.59 4.27 9.93
C ARG A 179 10.29 3.62 8.75
N LEU A 180 9.55 2.86 7.93
CA LEU A 180 10.11 2.23 6.72
C LEU A 180 10.60 3.25 5.68
N ARG A 181 9.91 4.39 5.55
CA ARG A 181 10.34 5.49 4.70
C ARG A 181 11.64 6.11 5.18
N LYS A 182 11.90 6.17 6.50
CA LYS A 182 13.20 6.65 7.02
C LYS A 182 14.34 5.69 6.66
N GLU A 183 14.09 4.38 6.70
CA GLU A 183 15.06 3.36 6.32
C GLU A 183 15.32 3.34 4.80
N SER A 184 14.26 3.45 3.99
CA SER A 184 14.36 3.46 2.53
C SER A 184 13.40 4.48 1.92
N PRO A 185 13.84 5.75 1.76
CA PRO A 185 12.97 6.86 1.35
C PRO A 185 12.30 6.69 -0.01
N HIS A 186 12.91 5.90 -0.89
CA HIS A 186 12.50 5.78 -2.29
C HIS A 186 11.88 4.43 -2.62
N HIS A 187 11.54 3.60 -1.63
CA HIS A 187 11.01 2.26 -1.87
C HIS A 187 9.60 2.33 -2.49
N PRO A 188 9.39 1.91 -3.76
CA PRO A 188 8.13 2.13 -4.49
C PRO A 188 6.89 1.58 -3.78
N PHE A 189 7.02 0.40 -3.17
CA PHE A 189 5.91 -0.22 -2.45
C PHE A 189 5.54 0.52 -1.15
N VAL A 190 6.51 1.12 -0.45
CA VAL A 190 6.24 1.93 0.75
C VAL A 190 5.49 3.19 0.34
N LEU A 191 5.90 3.84 -0.75
CA LEU A 191 5.20 5.01 -1.30
C LEU A 191 3.75 4.65 -1.71
N LYS A 192 3.53 3.49 -2.34
CA LYS A 192 2.18 3.01 -2.69
C LYS A 192 1.31 2.79 -1.45
N LEU A 193 1.85 2.20 -0.39
CA LEU A 193 1.13 1.98 0.86
C LEU A 193 0.88 3.29 1.63
N LEU A 194 1.83 4.22 1.65
CA LEU A 194 1.65 5.56 2.23
C LEU A 194 0.53 6.33 1.52
N LYS A 195 0.50 6.30 0.18
CA LYS A 195 -0.60 6.86 -0.60
C LYS A 195 -1.95 6.31 -0.15
N ASN A 196 -2.07 4.98 -0.01
CA ASN A 196 -3.30 4.34 0.46
C ASN A 196 -3.66 4.73 1.91
N ALA A 197 -2.66 4.86 2.78
CA ALA A 197 -2.85 5.29 4.17
C ALA A 197 -3.37 6.73 4.23
N TYR A 198 -2.72 7.67 3.54
CA TYR A 198 -3.12 9.08 3.50
C TYR A 198 -4.49 9.27 2.87
N LEU A 199 -4.81 8.54 1.79
CA LEU A 199 -6.15 8.58 1.18
C LEU A 199 -7.25 8.15 2.15
N ARG A 200 -7.03 7.09 2.94
CA ARG A 200 -8.02 6.57 3.89
C ARG A 200 -8.12 7.40 5.18
N LEU A 201 -7.04 8.11 5.53
CA LEU A 201 -7.00 9.05 6.65
C LEU A 201 -7.48 10.44 6.25
N GLU A 202 -7.76 10.67 4.96
CA GLU A 202 -8.08 12.00 4.41
C GLU A 202 -7.01 13.06 4.75
N ASP A 203 -5.75 12.62 4.87
CA ASP A 203 -4.60 13.51 5.09
C ASP A 203 -4.07 13.99 3.73
N TRP A 204 -4.85 14.89 3.12
CA TRP A 204 -4.58 15.40 1.79
C TRP A 204 -3.29 16.22 1.72
N ARG A 205 -2.86 16.82 2.83
CA ARG A 205 -1.68 17.69 2.86
C ARG A 205 -0.39 16.89 2.78
N GLU A 206 -0.31 15.77 3.50
CA GLU A 206 0.82 14.86 3.34
C GLU A 206 0.76 14.09 2.00
N LEU A 207 -0.44 13.80 1.49
CA LEU A 207 -0.60 13.22 0.15
C LEU A 207 -0.10 14.16 -0.95
N ALA A 208 -0.39 15.47 -0.87
CA ALA A 208 0.10 16.48 -1.81
C ALA A 208 1.64 16.51 -1.85
N LYS A 209 2.31 16.37 -0.70
CA LYS A 209 3.77 16.28 -0.61
C LYS A 209 4.32 14.97 -1.18
N LEU A 210 3.55 13.88 -1.13
CA LEU A 210 3.95 12.55 -1.61
C LEU A 210 3.85 12.42 -3.14
N ILE A 211 2.88 13.10 -3.78
CA ILE A 211 2.61 13.00 -5.22
C ILE A 211 3.85 13.24 -6.12
N PRO A 212 4.69 14.27 -5.92
CA PRO A 212 5.89 14.47 -6.72
C PRO A 212 6.86 13.28 -6.66
N GLU A 213 6.97 12.62 -5.52
CA GLU A 213 7.79 11.42 -5.36
C GLU A 213 7.17 10.21 -6.08
N LEU A 214 5.85 10.04 -6.01
CA LEU A 214 5.12 9.00 -6.77
C LEU A 214 5.33 9.16 -8.27
N ARG A 215 5.31 10.42 -8.76
CA ARG A 215 5.60 10.79 -10.15
C ARG A 215 7.00 10.38 -10.57
N LYS A 216 8.01 10.82 -9.81
CA LYS A 216 9.43 10.60 -10.11
C LYS A 216 9.80 9.11 -10.12
N ARG A 217 9.08 8.29 -9.37
CA ARG A 217 9.32 6.85 -9.24
C ARG A 217 8.37 6.00 -10.09
N SER A 218 7.48 6.62 -10.86
CA SER A 218 6.51 5.94 -11.74
C SER A 218 5.73 4.84 -11.01
N VAL A 219 5.31 5.11 -9.76
CA VAL A 219 4.58 4.14 -8.92
C VAL A 219 3.16 3.90 -9.45
N LEU A 220 2.61 4.90 -10.13
CA LEU A 220 1.30 4.91 -10.77
C LEU A 220 1.47 5.32 -12.24
N THR A 221 0.44 5.06 -13.05
CA THR A 221 0.35 5.64 -14.38
C THR A 221 0.16 7.15 -14.31
N GLU A 222 0.54 7.86 -15.37
CA GLU A 222 0.39 9.33 -15.42
C GLU A 222 -1.07 9.76 -15.26
N ALA A 223 -2.02 9.03 -15.85
CA ALA A 223 -3.45 9.29 -15.73
C ALA A 223 -3.95 9.14 -14.27
N GLU A 224 -3.65 8.00 -13.62
CA GLU A 224 -4.01 7.77 -12.22
C GLU A 224 -3.40 8.82 -11.28
N LEU A 225 -2.18 9.27 -11.60
CA LEU A 225 -1.50 10.27 -10.78
C LEU A 225 -2.11 11.66 -10.96
N SER A 226 -2.47 12.04 -12.19
CA SER A 226 -3.20 13.29 -12.45
C SER A 226 -4.57 13.31 -11.77
N ASP A 227 -5.30 12.19 -11.79
CA ASP A 227 -6.58 12.06 -11.09
C ASP A 227 -6.41 12.15 -9.57
N LEU A 228 -5.41 11.45 -9.02
CA LEU A 228 -5.07 11.53 -7.59
C LEU A 228 -4.69 12.96 -7.19
N GLU A 229 -3.90 13.65 -8.02
CA GLU A 229 -3.47 15.01 -7.78
C GLU A 229 -4.65 15.98 -7.81
N ARG A 230 -5.54 15.88 -8.81
CA ARG A 230 -6.78 16.66 -8.85
C ARG A 230 -7.65 16.41 -7.63
N GLN A 231 -7.87 15.14 -7.26
CA GLN A 231 -8.66 14.77 -6.08
C GLN A 231 -8.06 15.36 -4.81
N THR A 232 -6.74 15.28 -4.64
CA THR A 232 -6.04 15.77 -3.45
C THR A 232 -6.23 17.27 -3.28
N TRP A 233 -6.01 18.04 -4.35
CA TRP A 233 -6.15 19.49 -4.30
C TRP A 233 -7.60 19.95 -4.20
N HIS A 234 -8.54 19.27 -4.85
CA HIS A 234 -9.97 19.51 -4.66
C HIS A 234 -10.37 19.38 -3.19
N ASN A 235 -9.99 18.29 -2.52
CA ASN A 235 -10.32 18.09 -1.11
C ASN A 235 -9.62 19.10 -0.18
N LEU A 236 -8.37 19.50 -0.48
CA LEU A 236 -7.70 20.57 0.27
C LEU A 236 -8.43 21.92 0.15
N LEU A 237 -8.95 22.24 -1.04
CA LEU A 237 -9.74 23.46 -1.26
C LEU A 237 -11.08 23.39 -0.52
N GLU A 238 -11.77 22.25 -0.55
CA GLU A 238 -13.04 22.06 0.17
C GLU A 238 -12.82 22.17 1.69
N GLN A 239 -11.80 21.51 2.26
CA GLN A 239 -11.47 21.62 3.69
C GLN A 239 -11.14 23.07 4.09
N ALA A 240 -10.41 23.80 3.25
CA ALA A 240 -10.12 25.21 3.51
C ALA A 240 -11.38 26.10 3.40
N ALA A 241 -12.32 25.76 2.52
CA ALA A 241 -13.60 26.44 2.42
C ALA A 241 -14.47 26.17 3.67
N GLU A 242 -14.54 24.93 4.14
CA GLU A 242 -15.23 24.56 5.39
C GLU A 242 -14.63 25.27 6.61
N ASP A 243 -13.30 25.42 6.67
CA ASP A 243 -12.62 26.22 7.70
C ASP A 243 -13.06 27.70 7.63
N CYS A 244 -13.14 28.29 6.43
CA CYS A 244 -13.64 29.65 6.24
C CYS A 244 -15.11 29.79 6.66
N GLU A 245 -15.97 28.82 6.32
CA GLU A 245 -17.38 28.81 6.74
C GLU A 245 -17.51 28.76 8.26
N ARG A 246 -16.74 27.88 8.93
CA ARG A 246 -16.70 27.80 10.40
C ARG A 246 -16.21 29.10 11.04
N GLN A 247 -15.21 29.76 10.46
CA GLN A 247 -14.74 31.07 10.93
C GLN A 247 -15.81 32.14 10.76
N ARG A 248 -16.52 32.15 9.63
CA ARG A 248 -17.59 33.12 9.36
C ARG A 248 -18.84 32.96 10.22
N GLN A 249 -19.09 31.76 10.71
CA GLN A 249 -20.13 31.55 11.73
C GLN A 249 -19.82 32.28 13.04
N GLN A 250 -18.54 32.52 13.34
CA GLN A 250 -18.09 33.23 14.53
C GLN A 250 -17.87 34.73 14.27
N ASP A 251 -17.33 35.07 13.10
CA ASP A 251 -17.04 36.44 12.67
C ASP A 251 -17.46 36.63 11.19
N PRO A 252 -18.58 37.31 10.90
CA PRO A 252 -19.08 37.50 9.54
C PRO A 252 -18.07 38.15 8.58
N ASP A 253 -17.12 38.94 9.09
CA ASP A 253 -16.10 39.63 8.31
C ASP A 253 -14.78 38.84 8.22
N ALA A 254 -14.77 37.56 8.66
CA ALA A 254 -13.61 36.70 8.60
C ALA A 254 -13.08 36.56 7.16
N SER A 255 -11.76 36.76 7.04
CA SER A 255 -11.03 36.71 5.77
C SER A 255 -11.01 35.31 5.16
N LEU A 256 -11.05 35.24 3.82
CA LEU A 256 -10.87 34.01 3.04
C LEU A 256 -9.40 33.55 2.93
N ALA A 257 -8.53 34.02 3.83
CA ALA A 257 -7.11 33.69 3.85
C ALA A 257 -6.80 32.18 3.84
N PRO A 258 -7.52 31.30 4.56
CA PRO A 258 -7.29 29.85 4.48
C PRO A 258 -7.43 29.31 3.05
N LEU A 259 -8.50 29.68 2.35
CA LEU A 259 -8.77 29.25 0.99
C LEU A 259 -7.72 29.80 0.00
N THR A 260 -7.37 31.09 0.11
CA THR A 260 -6.36 31.71 -0.77
C THR A 260 -4.97 31.12 -0.56
N ARG A 261 -4.60 30.72 0.68
CA ARG A 261 -3.33 30.04 0.94
C ARG A 261 -3.21 28.71 0.20
N VAL A 262 -4.26 27.88 0.20
CA VAL A 262 -4.25 26.62 -0.54
C VAL A 262 -4.14 26.88 -2.05
N TRP A 263 -4.84 27.89 -2.56
CA TRP A 263 -4.70 28.34 -3.95
C TRP A 263 -3.27 28.77 -4.31
N ASP A 264 -2.58 29.43 -3.39
CA ASP A 264 -1.19 29.86 -3.58
C ASP A 264 -0.18 28.72 -3.46
N GLU A 265 -0.51 27.63 -2.76
CA GLU A 265 0.30 26.41 -2.69
C GLU A 265 0.18 25.53 -3.96
N LEU A 266 -0.90 25.71 -4.75
CA LEU A 266 -1.15 24.89 -5.95
C LEU A 266 -0.02 24.99 -7.00
N PRO A 267 0.41 23.83 -7.57
CA PRO A 267 1.28 23.77 -8.73
C PRO A 267 0.76 24.59 -9.92
N LYS A 268 1.66 25.22 -10.67
CA LYS A 268 1.32 26.07 -11.84
C LYS A 268 0.52 25.33 -12.91
N SER A 269 0.74 24.03 -13.09
CA SER A 269 -0.01 23.18 -14.02
C SER A 269 -1.49 23.11 -13.65
N LEU A 270 -1.80 22.95 -12.36
CA LEU A 270 -3.17 22.82 -11.87
C LEU A 270 -3.93 24.14 -11.80
N ARG A 271 -3.23 25.28 -11.66
CA ARG A 271 -3.87 26.61 -11.77
C ARG A 271 -4.44 26.90 -13.15
N ARG A 272 -4.11 26.07 -14.15
CA ARG A 272 -4.66 26.11 -15.51
C ARG A 272 -5.59 24.93 -15.80
N ASP A 273 -5.76 24.00 -14.86
CA ASP A 273 -6.68 22.89 -15.02
C ASP A 273 -8.12 23.39 -14.81
N ASP A 274 -8.95 23.25 -15.85
CA ASP A 274 -10.30 23.82 -15.88
C ASP A 274 -11.18 23.32 -14.72
N ASN A 275 -11.01 22.07 -14.28
CA ASN A 275 -11.81 21.52 -13.18
C ASN A 275 -11.43 22.18 -11.85
N ILE A 276 -10.13 22.28 -11.55
CA ILE A 276 -9.65 22.89 -10.31
C ILE A 276 -10.01 24.38 -10.24
N VAL A 277 -9.88 25.09 -11.37
CA VAL A 277 -10.27 26.49 -11.48
C VAL A 277 -11.75 26.68 -11.22
N ARG A 278 -12.59 25.84 -11.86
CA ARG A 278 -14.05 25.87 -11.68
C ARG A 278 -14.43 25.62 -10.24
N ASP A 279 -13.81 24.62 -9.61
CA ASP A 279 -14.08 24.25 -8.23
C ASP A 279 -13.69 25.40 -7.28
N TYR A 280 -12.50 25.97 -7.45
CA TYR A 280 -12.06 27.13 -6.65
C TYR A 280 -12.96 28.36 -6.82
N ALA A 281 -13.34 28.69 -8.07
CA ALA A 281 -14.25 29.80 -8.34
C ALA A 281 -15.65 29.58 -7.74
N ARG A 282 -16.14 28.33 -7.73
CA ARG A 282 -17.39 27.96 -7.06
C ARG A 282 -17.28 28.13 -5.54
N LEU A 283 -16.14 27.77 -4.95
CA LEU A 283 -15.90 27.94 -3.51
C LEU A 283 -15.83 29.42 -3.11
N LEU A 284 -15.16 30.25 -3.90
CA LEU A 284 -15.17 31.70 -3.71
C LEU A 284 -16.59 32.27 -3.75
N ALA A 285 -17.39 31.88 -4.74
CA ALA A 285 -18.78 32.31 -4.87
C ALA A 285 -19.67 31.82 -3.70
N ARG A 286 -19.50 30.55 -3.27
CA ARG A 286 -20.18 30.00 -2.08
C ARG A 286 -19.83 30.78 -0.81
N LEU A 287 -18.57 31.21 -0.71
CA LEU A 287 -18.07 32.08 0.34
C LEU A 287 -18.31 33.57 0.02
N GLY A 288 -19.26 33.92 -0.85
CA GLY A 288 -19.69 35.30 -1.09
C GLY A 288 -18.67 36.24 -1.74
N ASP A 289 -17.46 35.78 -2.08
CA ASP A 289 -16.47 36.56 -2.83
C ASP A 289 -16.60 36.31 -4.34
N GLU A 290 -17.79 36.63 -4.85
CA GLU A 290 -18.12 36.48 -6.27
C GLU A 290 -17.28 37.40 -7.16
N ALA A 291 -16.80 38.53 -6.62
CA ALA A 291 -15.95 39.47 -7.33
C ALA A 291 -14.56 38.88 -7.65
N GLN A 292 -13.92 38.24 -6.68
CA GLN A 292 -12.65 37.54 -6.91
C GLN A 292 -12.83 36.36 -7.88
N ALA A 293 -13.93 35.61 -7.75
CA ALA A 293 -14.27 34.52 -8.67
C ALA A 293 -14.40 35.02 -10.12
N GLU A 294 -15.08 36.16 -10.33
CA GLU A 294 -15.27 36.77 -11.65
C GLU A 294 -13.93 37.17 -12.28
N THR A 295 -13.07 37.84 -11.50
CA THR A 295 -11.76 38.28 -11.97
C THR A 295 -10.88 37.08 -12.37
N LEU A 296 -10.92 36.00 -11.58
CA LEU A 296 -10.19 34.78 -11.86
C LEU A 296 -10.67 34.12 -13.16
N ILE A 297 -11.98 33.91 -13.31
CA ILE A 297 -12.55 33.27 -14.50
C ILE A 297 -12.23 34.09 -15.74
N ARG A 298 -12.39 35.42 -15.68
CA ARG A 298 -12.07 36.34 -16.78
C ARG A 298 -10.61 36.16 -17.23
N LYS A 299 -9.68 36.10 -16.29
CA LYS A 299 -8.25 35.92 -16.57
C LYS A 299 -7.96 34.58 -17.25
N ILE A 300 -8.61 33.50 -16.80
CA ILE A 300 -8.33 32.16 -17.32
C ILE A 300 -8.96 31.95 -18.70
N LEU A 301 -10.15 32.49 -18.94
CA LEU A 301 -10.82 32.43 -20.24
C LEU A 301 -10.06 33.16 -21.37
N GLN A 302 -9.18 34.11 -21.05
CA GLN A 302 -8.30 34.75 -22.04
C GLN A 302 -7.29 33.76 -22.63
N ASP A 303 -6.75 32.87 -21.80
CA ASP A 303 -5.72 31.90 -22.21
C ASP A 303 -6.31 30.55 -22.62
N ASN A 304 -7.30 30.05 -21.86
CA ASN A 304 -7.96 28.77 -22.08
C ASN A 304 -9.48 28.90 -21.99
N TRP A 305 -10.16 28.79 -23.13
CA TRP A 305 -11.60 28.88 -23.17
C TRP A 305 -12.27 27.60 -22.68
N SER A 306 -13.17 27.73 -21.69
CA SER A 306 -13.98 26.64 -21.17
C SER A 306 -15.45 27.05 -21.08
N ASP A 307 -16.32 26.28 -21.73
CA ASP A 307 -17.77 26.50 -21.74
C ASP A 307 -18.37 26.41 -20.33
N GLU A 308 -17.81 25.55 -19.47
CA GLU A 308 -18.27 25.42 -18.07
C GLU A 308 -17.89 26.64 -17.23
N LEU A 309 -16.68 27.18 -17.41
CA LEU A 309 -16.25 28.41 -16.74
C LEU A 309 -17.09 29.60 -17.19
N VAL A 310 -17.48 29.67 -18.47
CA VAL A 310 -18.38 30.69 -18.99
C VAL A 310 -19.78 30.56 -18.38
N ASN A 311 -20.31 29.34 -18.24
CA ASN A 311 -21.59 29.13 -17.56
C ASN A 311 -21.52 29.64 -16.10
N LEU A 312 -20.43 29.34 -15.38
CA LEU A 312 -20.20 29.84 -14.02
C LEU A 312 -20.06 31.37 -13.98
N TYR A 313 -19.37 31.96 -14.95
CA TYR A 313 -19.23 33.41 -15.09
C TYR A 313 -20.59 34.14 -15.13
N GLY A 314 -21.57 33.58 -15.85
CA GLY A 314 -22.92 34.13 -15.89
C GLY A 314 -23.74 33.97 -14.61
N ARG A 315 -23.29 33.12 -13.67
CA ARG A 315 -23.97 32.85 -12.38
C ARG A 315 -23.45 33.71 -11.23
N ILE A 316 -22.24 34.23 -11.33
CA ILE A 316 -21.58 35.02 -10.27
C ILE A 316 -21.69 36.52 -10.54
N LYS A 317 -21.71 37.32 -9.48
CA LYS A 317 -21.76 38.79 -9.52
C LYS A 317 -20.36 39.36 -9.36
N GLY A 318 -19.85 39.93 -10.45
CA GLY A 318 -18.63 40.73 -10.40
C GLY A 318 -18.80 42.01 -9.58
N GLN A 319 -17.69 42.71 -9.35
CA GLN A 319 -17.70 44.00 -8.66
C GLN A 319 -18.48 45.07 -9.46
N ASP A 320 -18.30 45.10 -10.78
CA ASP A 320 -19.05 45.94 -11.72
C ASP A 320 -19.84 45.05 -12.69
N ILE A 321 -21.17 45.08 -12.56
CA ILE A 321 -22.12 44.26 -13.34
C ILE A 321 -22.16 44.71 -14.81
N GLY A 322 -21.97 46.00 -15.07
CA GLY A 322 -21.96 46.57 -16.42
C GLY A 322 -20.68 46.19 -17.16
N GLU A 323 -19.53 46.30 -16.49
CA GLU A 323 -18.25 45.86 -17.04
C GLU A 323 -18.26 44.35 -17.31
N GLN A 324 -18.81 43.54 -16.40
CA GLN A 324 -18.95 42.10 -16.56
C GLN A 324 -19.74 41.73 -17.84
N LEU A 325 -20.84 42.44 -18.12
CA LEU A 325 -21.62 42.26 -19.35
C LEU A 325 -20.83 42.68 -20.59
N LEU A 326 -20.16 43.84 -20.56
CA LEU A 326 -19.38 44.34 -21.69
C LEU A 326 -18.26 43.39 -22.09
N VAL A 327 -17.56 42.80 -21.12
CA VAL A 327 -16.51 41.81 -21.36
C VAL A 327 -17.08 40.54 -22.01
N ALA A 328 -18.20 40.04 -21.51
CA ALA A 328 -18.87 38.89 -22.13
C ALA A 328 -19.37 39.20 -23.55
N GLU A 329 -19.85 40.42 -23.82
CA GLU A 329 -20.26 40.85 -25.17
C GLU A 329 -19.05 40.96 -26.12
N GLN A 330 -17.85 41.27 -25.60
CA GLN A 330 -16.62 41.19 -26.39
C GLN A 330 -16.30 39.76 -26.79
N TRP A 331 -16.40 38.79 -25.88
CA TRP A 331 -16.21 37.36 -26.20
C TRP A 331 -17.19 36.87 -27.26
N LEU A 332 -18.40 37.42 -27.31
CA LEU A 332 -19.41 37.05 -28.31
C LEU A 332 -18.96 37.41 -29.73
N LYS A 333 -18.17 38.47 -29.92
CA LYS A 333 -17.65 38.86 -31.25
C LYS A 333 -16.76 37.78 -31.83
N ASP A 334 -15.93 37.16 -30.98
CA ASP A 334 -15.03 36.08 -31.38
C ASP A 334 -15.77 34.73 -31.44
N ARG A 335 -16.83 34.55 -30.64
CA ARG A 335 -17.57 33.29 -30.50
C ARG A 335 -19.10 33.47 -30.60
N PRO A 336 -19.63 33.90 -31.76
CA PRO A 336 -21.05 34.26 -31.90
C PRO A 336 -22.03 33.09 -31.70
N ASN A 337 -21.59 31.86 -31.97
CA ASN A 337 -22.44 30.65 -31.93
C ASN A 337 -22.19 29.76 -30.70
N ASN A 338 -21.63 30.30 -29.61
CA ASN A 338 -21.44 29.53 -28.39
C ASN A 338 -22.71 29.58 -27.51
N PRO A 339 -23.42 28.46 -27.30
CA PRO A 339 -24.68 28.44 -26.55
C PRO A 339 -24.50 28.76 -25.05
N GLU A 340 -23.39 28.36 -24.43
CA GLU A 340 -23.13 28.63 -23.00
C GLU A 340 -22.79 30.11 -22.78
N LEU A 341 -22.06 30.73 -23.72
CA LEU A 341 -21.80 32.17 -23.69
C LEU A 341 -23.08 32.98 -23.83
N LEU A 342 -23.97 32.60 -24.75
CA LEU A 342 -25.26 33.25 -24.91
C LEU A 342 -26.15 33.07 -23.66
N LEU A 343 -26.12 31.90 -23.01
CA LEU A 343 -26.79 31.69 -21.73
C LEU A 343 -26.23 32.61 -20.64
N ALA A 344 -24.90 32.72 -20.54
CA ALA A 344 -24.24 33.62 -19.60
C ALA A 344 -24.60 35.08 -19.87
N LEU A 345 -24.57 35.53 -21.14
CA LEU A 345 -24.97 36.87 -21.56
C LEU A 345 -26.42 37.19 -21.25
N GLY A 346 -27.32 36.22 -21.41
CA GLY A 346 -28.71 36.36 -21.01
C GLY A 346 -28.82 36.65 -19.50
N ARG A 347 -28.13 35.87 -18.66
CA ARG A 347 -28.09 36.08 -17.19
C ARG A 347 -27.50 37.44 -16.82
N LEU A 348 -26.40 37.84 -17.44
CA LEU A 348 -25.76 39.14 -17.20
C LEU A 348 -26.63 40.31 -17.68
N SER A 349 -27.35 40.14 -18.79
CA SER A 349 -28.33 41.12 -19.28
C SER A 349 -29.49 41.30 -18.32
N LEU A 350 -30.00 40.20 -17.72
CA LEU A 350 -31.01 40.29 -16.65
C LEU A 350 -30.50 41.09 -15.46
N ARG A 351 -29.25 40.88 -15.04
CA ARG A 351 -28.65 41.60 -13.91
C ARG A 351 -28.48 43.09 -14.18
N ASN A 352 -28.33 43.48 -15.44
CA ASN A 352 -28.29 44.87 -15.90
C ASN A 352 -29.68 45.40 -16.29
N GLU A 353 -30.76 44.66 -15.99
CA GLU A 353 -32.15 45.04 -16.30
C GLU A 353 -32.46 45.20 -17.80
N LEU A 354 -31.66 44.57 -18.66
CA LEU A 354 -31.80 44.57 -20.12
C LEU A 354 -32.67 43.39 -20.59
N TRP A 355 -33.95 43.39 -20.20
CA TRP A 355 -34.86 42.25 -20.37
C TRP A 355 -35.01 41.77 -21.82
N GLY A 356 -35.10 42.70 -22.77
CA GLY A 356 -35.24 42.39 -24.20
C GLY A 356 -34.02 41.64 -24.75
N LYS A 357 -32.82 42.16 -24.49
CA LYS A 357 -31.54 41.52 -24.85
C LYS A 357 -31.41 40.15 -24.18
N ALA A 358 -31.75 40.05 -22.90
CA ALA A 358 -31.69 38.78 -22.17
C ALA A 358 -32.54 37.70 -22.85
N ARG A 359 -33.78 38.05 -23.25
CA ARG A 359 -34.68 37.13 -23.96
C ARG A 359 -34.10 36.70 -25.30
N GLU A 360 -33.52 37.62 -26.07
CA GLU A 360 -32.89 37.32 -27.36
C GLU A 360 -31.69 36.37 -27.21
N TYR A 361 -30.81 36.62 -26.23
CA TYR A 361 -29.67 35.76 -25.95
C TYR A 361 -30.11 34.36 -25.52
N PHE A 362 -31.06 34.23 -24.59
CA PHE A 362 -31.59 32.92 -24.19
C PHE A 362 -32.27 32.18 -25.34
N HIS A 363 -33.07 32.88 -26.15
CA HIS A 363 -33.73 32.27 -27.30
C HIS A 363 -32.72 31.78 -28.35
N THR A 364 -31.66 32.54 -28.59
CA THR A 364 -30.58 32.16 -29.51
C THR A 364 -29.77 30.98 -28.96
N SER A 365 -29.41 31.01 -27.68
CA SER A 365 -28.78 29.87 -26.98
C SER A 365 -29.62 28.59 -27.15
N LEU A 366 -30.93 28.68 -26.89
CA LEU A 366 -31.85 27.55 -26.97
C LEU A 366 -31.99 26.98 -28.40
N LYS A 367 -31.92 27.84 -29.43
CA LYS A 367 -31.92 27.43 -30.83
C LYS A 367 -30.66 26.65 -31.21
N LEU A 368 -29.50 27.06 -30.68
CA LEU A 368 -28.22 26.42 -30.97
C LEU A 368 -28.06 25.10 -30.21
N ARG A 369 -28.38 25.11 -28.91
CA ARG A 369 -28.36 23.93 -28.05
C ARG A 369 -29.55 23.96 -27.13
N ARG A 370 -30.38 22.93 -27.19
CA ARG A 370 -31.44 22.73 -26.20
C ARG A 370 -30.80 22.33 -24.86
N SER A 371 -30.81 23.27 -23.91
CA SER A 371 -30.35 23.06 -22.54
C SER A 371 -31.49 23.30 -21.56
N ARG A 372 -31.56 22.45 -20.53
CA ARG A 372 -32.53 22.57 -19.43
C ARG A 372 -32.40 23.91 -18.73
N GLU A 373 -31.17 24.37 -18.51
CA GLU A 373 -30.91 25.65 -17.86
C GLU A 373 -31.47 26.81 -18.68
N THR A 374 -31.23 26.83 -20.00
CA THR A 374 -31.72 27.89 -20.89
C THR A 374 -33.25 27.90 -20.96
N LEU A 375 -33.89 26.73 -20.97
CA LEU A 375 -35.36 26.62 -20.92
C LEU A 375 -35.93 27.22 -19.63
N ALA A 376 -35.35 26.87 -18.48
CA ALA A 376 -35.79 27.37 -17.18
C ALA A 376 -35.60 28.90 -17.06
N GLU A 377 -34.45 29.41 -17.50
CA GLU A 377 -34.14 30.85 -17.48
C GLU A 377 -35.10 31.64 -18.38
N LEU A 378 -35.35 31.15 -19.60
CA LEU A 378 -36.25 31.80 -20.54
C LEU A 378 -37.72 31.73 -20.09
N SER A 379 -38.15 30.60 -19.52
CA SER A 379 -39.49 30.45 -18.93
C SER A 379 -39.68 31.43 -17.78
N ARG A 380 -38.74 31.48 -16.83
CA ARG A 380 -38.77 32.43 -15.71
C ARG A 380 -38.88 33.88 -16.19
N LEU A 381 -38.05 34.28 -17.16
CA LEU A 381 -38.10 35.62 -17.73
C LEU A 381 -39.44 35.93 -18.41
N ASN A 382 -39.97 34.99 -19.20
CA ASN A 382 -41.26 35.17 -19.88
C ASN A 382 -42.42 35.31 -18.88
N ALA A 383 -42.43 34.54 -17.80
CA ALA A 383 -43.41 34.70 -16.74
C ALA A 383 -43.34 36.10 -16.11
N SER A 384 -42.14 36.58 -15.77
CA SER A 384 -41.96 37.93 -15.20
C SER A 384 -42.32 39.07 -16.17
N MET A 385 -42.30 38.84 -17.48
CA MET A 385 -42.76 39.81 -18.49
C MET A 385 -44.26 39.71 -18.82
N GLY A 386 -45.01 38.83 -18.17
CA GLY A 386 -46.45 38.62 -18.42
C GLY A 386 -46.78 37.71 -19.60
N HIS A 387 -45.81 36.98 -20.16
CA HIS A 387 -46.02 35.99 -21.22
C HIS A 387 -46.23 34.59 -20.64
N GLU A 388 -47.32 34.39 -19.90
CA GLU A 388 -47.59 33.16 -19.13
C GLU A 388 -47.71 31.92 -20.02
N GLU A 389 -48.46 31.98 -21.12
CA GLU A 389 -48.63 30.84 -22.04
C GLU A 389 -47.29 30.38 -22.63
N ALA A 390 -46.44 31.32 -23.01
CA ALA A 390 -45.11 31.02 -23.56
C ALA A 390 -44.21 30.39 -22.49
N SER A 391 -44.28 30.90 -21.25
CA SER A 391 -43.56 30.33 -20.12
C SER A 391 -44.00 28.89 -19.82
N LEU A 392 -45.31 28.66 -19.73
CA LEU A 392 -45.87 27.33 -19.43
C LEU A 392 -45.51 26.32 -20.51
N LYS A 393 -45.58 26.71 -21.78
CA LYS A 393 -45.15 25.86 -22.90
C LYS A 393 -43.67 25.45 -22.80
N LEU A 394 -42.79 26.40 -22.48
CA LEU A 394 -41.36 26.10 -22.31
C LEU A 394 -41.10 25.18 -21.11
N MET A 395 -41.84 25.38 -20.02
CA MET A 395 -41.73 24.53 -18.82
C MET A 395 -42.22 23.10 -19.09
N MET A 396 -43.34 22.94 -19.81
CA MET A 396 -43.84 21.63 -20.26
C MET A 396 -42.82 20.92 -21.16
N GLN A 397 -42.22 21.64 -22.12
CA GLN A 397 -41.17 21.09 -22.98
C GLN A 397 -39.94 20.63 -22.19
N GLY A 398 -39.57 21.36 -21.13
CA GLY A 398 -38.52 20.94 -20.21
C GLY A 398 -38.86 19.63 -19.49
N LEU A 399 -40.09 19.52 -18.97
CA LEU A 399 -40.56 18.33 -18.24
C LEU A 399 -40.71 17.09 -19.14
N GLU A 400 -41.18 17.25 -20.37
CA GLU A 400 -41.28 16.16 -21.36
C GLU A 400 -39.89 15.60 -21.70
N ALA A 401 -38.92 16.49 -21.89
CA ALA A 401 -37.54 16.10 -22.18
C ALA A 401 -36.87 15.39 -20.99
N ASP A 402 -37.20 15.75 -19.75
CA ASP A 402 -36.62 15.16 -18.55
C ASP A 402 -37.11 13.73 -18.27
N ASN A 403 -38.36 13.45 -18.60
CA ASN A 403 -39.00 12.18 -18.27
C ASN A 403 -38.91 11.13 -19.38
N GLY A 404 -38.41 11.49 -20.57
CA GLY A 404 -38.27 10.56 -21.70
C GLY A 404 -39.59 9.86 -22.04
N LEU A 405 -40.69 10.62 -21.97
CA LEU A 405 -42.03 10.05 -22.06
C LEU A 405 -42.23 9.34 -23.40
N PRO A 406 -42.86 8.15 -23.42
CA PRO A 406 -43.18 7.46 -24.66
C PRO A 406 -44.22 8.26 -25.46
N GLU A 407 -44.17 8.16 -26.79
CA GLU A 407 -45.20 8.74 -27.66
C GLU A 407 -46.53 8.01 -27.44
N LEU A 408 -47.46 8.65 -26.73
CA LEU A 408 -48.81 8.14 -26.49
C LEU A 408 -49.82 8.92 -27.32
N PRO A 409 -50.88 8.28 -27.84
CA PRO A 409 -51.92 8.99 -28.58
C PRO A 409 -52.64 9.97 -27.65
N MET A 410 -52.54 11.26 -27.96
CA MET A 410 -53.22 12.32 -27.24
C MET A 410 -54.59 12.63 -27.87
N PRO A 411 -55.61 13.00 -27.08
CA PRO A 411 -56.90 13.42 -27.62
C PRO A 411 -56.72 14.64 -28.55
N LYS A 412 -57.32 14.58 -29.74
CA LYS A 412 -57.32 15.71 -30.68
C LYS A 412 -58.24 16.79 -30.11
N ALA A 413 -57.70 18.01 -29.95
CA ALA A 413 -58.44 19.19 -29.55
C ALA A 413 -59.44 19.62 -30.64
#